data_AF-A0A0W1EUW0-F1
#
_entry.id   AF-A0A0W1EUW0-F1
#
_cell.length_a   1.000
_cell.length_b   1.000
_cell.length_c   1.000
_cell.angle_alpha   90.00
_cell.angle_beta   90.00
_cell.angle_gamma   90.00
#
_symmetry.space_group_name_H-M   'P 1'
#
loop_
_entity.id
_entity.type
_entity.pdbx_description
1 polymer ?
#
loop_
_entity_poly.entity_id
_entity_poly.type
_entity_poly.pdbx_seq_one_letter_code
_entity_poly.pdbx_strand_id
1 'polypeptide(L)'
;MPERLFDVAPDGQLFFGPGVLRRSPFAADVAYIIALWAHIDGDLASILSRMLKADIAVGTAMYLSLVNSGGQRSALNAAAKEALPEWQQLLLQTIGSVAETSRTERNQFAHRVWGHSSELPDAILLTHPKTIVNHNVSHRQRSEILPDGRGVIRPEPIDDKDILVYRQGDIDAAVAGAEHAQELYRLFYAVVCGSGEGPKAQLLADPIVRKRLDEIGKNASEEAKAILGIKAKEKLKH
;
A
#
# COMPACT_ATOMS: atom_id res chain seq x y z
N MET A 1 1.92 -1.85 12.03
CA MET A 1 1.75 -3.14 11.35
C MET A 1 0.83 -3.96 12.22
N PRO A 2 -0.18 -4.62 11.64
CA PRO A 2 -1.12 -5.45 12.38
C PRO A 2 -0.41 -6.61 13.07
N GLU A 3 -0.99 -7.07 14.17
CA GLU A 3 -0.52 -8.26 14.89
C GLU A 3 -0.78 -9.53 14.09
N ARG A 4 -0.11 -10.63 14.45
CA ARG A 4 -0.36 -11.96 13.87
C ARG A 4 -1.29 -12.75 14.77
N LEU A 5 -2.17 -13.53 14.17
CA LEU A 5 -3.13 -14.34 14.92
C LEU A 5 -2.45 -15.29 15.90
N PHE A 6 -1.37 -15.96 15.46
CA PHE A 6 -0.58 -16.88 16.29
C PHE A 6 -0.11 -16.24 17.61
N ASP A 7 0.15 -14.93 17.62
CA ASP A 7 0.66 -14.22 18.79
C ASP A 7 -0.46 -13.82 19.78
N VAL A 8 -1.71 -13.74 19.32
CA VAL A 8 -2.83 -13.17 20.12
C VAL A 8 -3.98 -14.14 20.37
N ALA A 9 -4.19 -15.13 19.50
CA ALA A 9 -5.25 -16.14 19.60
C ALA A 9 -4.88 -17.42 18.81
N PRO A 10 -3.85 -18.18 19.22
CA PRO A 10 -3.34 -19.34 18.49
C PRO A 10 -4.34 -20.50 18.36
N ASP A 11 -5.27 -20.63 19.31
CA ASP A 11 -6.30 -21.69 19.32
C ASP A 11 -7.67 -21.18 18.85
N GLY A 12 -7.72 -20.02 18.19
CA GLY A 12 -8.97 -19.37 17.79
C GLY A 12 -9.74 -20.15 16.72
N GLN A 13 -11.07 -20.18 16.81
CA GLN A 13 -11.91 -20.78 15.78
C GLN A 13 -11.99 -19.86 14.56
N LEU A 14 -11.54 -20.33 13.41
CA LEU A 14 -11.40 -19.51 12.21
C LEU A 14 -12.52 -19.74 11.20
N PHE A 15 -13.06 -18.64 10.71
CA PHE A 15 -13.98 -18.63 9.58
C PHE A 15 -13.48 -17.67 8.50
N PHE A 16 -13.36 -18.14 7.26
CA PHE A 16 -12.95 -17.33 6.11
C PHE A 16 -14.03 -17.29 5.04
N GLY A 17 -14.29 -16.10 4.50
CA GLY A 17 -15.22 -15.94 3.38
C GLY A 17 -15.54 -14.48 3.05
N PRO A 18 -16.07 -14.21 1.84
CA PRO A 18 -16.36 -12.85 1.39
C PRO A 18 -17.43 -12.15 2.25
N GLY A 19 -18.33 -12.93 2.86
CA GLY A 19 -19.37 -12.40 3.75
C GLY A 19 -18.85 -11.83 5.07
N VAL A 20 -17.58 -12.09 5.43
CA VAL A 20 -16.95 -11.54 6.63
C VAL A 20 -16.82 -10.02 6.52
N LEU A 21 -16.19 -9.52 5.45
CA LEU A 21 -16.05 -8.08 5.24
C LEU A 21 -17.42 -7.39 5.19
N ARG A 22 -18.41 -7.99 4.50
CA ARG A 22 -19.77 -7.41 4.38
C ARG A 22 -20.43 -7.13 5.74
N ARG A 23 -20.11 -7.92 6.78
CA ARG A 23 -20.67 -7.77 8.13
C ARG A 23 -19.74 -7.03 9.09
N SER A 24 -18.53 -6.70 8.66
CA SER A 24 -17.54 -6.01 9.47
C SER A 24 -17.88 -4.51 9.57
N PRO A 25 -17.68 -3.88 10.73
CA PRO A 25 -17.77 -2.42 10.85
C PRO A 25 -16.75 -1.71 9.96
N PHE A 26 -15.64 -2.37 9.58
CA PHE A 26 -14.56 -1.79 8.78
C PHE A 26 -14.84 -1.78 7.27
N ALA A 27 -15.98 -2.31 6.82
CA ALA A 27 -16.29 -2.48 5.39
C ALA A 27 -16.24 -1.16 4.61
N ALA A 28 -16.77 -0.09 5.20
CA ALA A 28 -16.80 1.23 4.60
C ALA A 28 -15.39 1.83 4.46
N ASP A 29 -14.59 1.74 5.52
CA ASP A 29 -13.23 2.28 5.56
C ASP A 29 -12.30 1.53 4.59
N VAL A 30 -12.42 0.20 4.53
CA VAL A 30 -11.70 -0.62 3.55
C VAL A 30 -12.06 -0.21 2.12
N ALA A 31 -13.34 -0.03 1.82
CA ALA A 31 -13.78 0.42 0.50
C ALA A 31 -13.26 1.84 0.18
N TYR A 32 -13.26 2.73 1.18
CA TYR A 32 -12.74 4.08 1.06
C TYR A 32 -11.23 4.10 0.76
N ILE A 33 -10.42 3.29 1.46
CA ILE A 33 -8.98 3.13 1.20
C ILE A 33 -8.73 2.66 -0.24
N ILE A 34 -9.49 1.68 -0.72
CA ILE A 34 -9.38 1.19 -2.11
C ILE A 34 -9.74 2.31 -3.09
N ALA A 35 -10.80 3.07 -2.82
CA ALA A 35 -11.23 4.19 -3.66
C ALA A 35 -10.21 5.33 -3.70
N LEU A 36 -9.56 5.66 -2.56
CA LEU A 36 -8.47 6.64 -2.49
C LEU A 36 -7.32 6.23 -3.41
N TRP A 37 -6.93 4.96 -3.38
CA TRP A 37 -5.87 4.45 -4.26
C TRP A 37 -6.23 4.44 -5.74
N ALA A 38 -7.50 4.22 -6.09
CA ALA A 38 -7.96 4.38 -7.47
C ALA A 38 -7.82 5.85 -7.95
N HIS A 39 -8.07 6.83 -7.06
CA HIS A 39 -7.84 8.23 -7.38
C HIS A 39 -6.36 8.56 -7.50
N ILE A 40 -5.52 8.03 -6.60
CA ILE A 40 -4.06 8.16 -6.68
C ILE A 40 -3.54 7.61 -8.02
N ASP A 41 -4.05 6.48 -8.49
CA ASP A 41 -3.66 5.92 -9.79
C ASP A 41 -4.01 6.89 -10.94
N GLY A 42 -5.12 7.62 -10.84
CA GLY A 42 -5.49 8.70 -11.77
C GLY A 42 -4.59 9.95 -11.67
N ASP A 43 -4.21 10.35 -10.46
CA ASP A 43 -3.27 11.45 -10.22
C ASP A 43 -1.89 11.11 -10.81
N LEU A 44 -1.41 9.88 -10.61
CA LEU A 44 -0.17 9.36 -11.18
C LEU A 44 -0.19 9.32 -12.71
N ALA A 45 -1.32 8.90 -13.30
CA ALA A 45 -1.51 8.94 -14.75
C ALA A 45 -1.45 10.38 -15.30
N SER A 46 -2.02 11.33 -14.57
CA SER A 46 -1.98 12.75 -14.92
C SER A 46 -0.57 13.34 -14.82
N ILE A 47 0.18 12.97 -13.77
CA ILE A 47 1.60 13.31 -13.61
C ILE A 47 2.40 12.77 -14.79
N LEU A 48 2.22 11.49 -15.17
CA LEU A 48 2.89 10.90 -16.32
C LEU A 48 2.57 11.66 -17.62
N SER A 49 1.28 11.91 -17.88
CA SER A 49 0.84 12.62 -19.08
C SER A 49 1.52 13.99 -19.21
N ARG A 50 1.67 14.69 -18.08
CA ARG A 50 2.34 15.98 -18.03
C ARG A 50 3.83 15.89 -18.32
N MET A 51 4.52 14.88 -17.79
CA MET A 51 5.93 14.60 -18.10
C MET A 51 6.15 14.31 -19.58
N LEU A 52 5.24 13.54 -20.20
CA LEU A 52 5.29 13.20 -21.61
C LEU A 52 4.92 14.37 -22.54
N LYS A 53 4.40 15.48 -21.99
CA LYS A 53 3.78 16.58 -22.76
C LYS A 53 2.72 16.08 -23.74
N ALA A 54 2.05 14.98 -23.38
CA ALA A 54 1.02 14.36 -24.18
C ALA A 54 -0.36 14.93 -23.83
N ASP A 55 -1.33 14.67 -24.70
CA ASP A 55 -2.73 14.77 -24.31
C ASP A 55 -3.00 13.88 -23.08
N ILE A 56 -3.77 14.40 -22.12
CA ILE A 56 -4.01 13.72 -20.83
C ILE A 56 -4.73 12.39 -21.05
N ALA A 57 -5.66 12.30 -22.01
CA ALA A 57 -6.35 11.05 -22.28
C ALA A 57 -5.41 10.00 -22.86
N VAL A 58 -4.49 10.40 -23.74
CA VAL A 58 -3.47 9.51 -24.32
C VAL A 58 -2.51 9.00 -23.25
N GLY A 59 -1.93 9.90 -22.45
CA GLY A 59 -0.98 9.50 -21.40
C GLY A 59 -1.65 8.65 -20.31
N THR A 60 -2.92 8.94 -19.99
CA THR A 60 -3.70 8.14 -19.04
C THR A 60 -3.99 6.74 -19.58
N ALA A 61 -4.41 6.62 -20.83
CA ALA A 61 -4.63 5.32 -21.46
C ALA A 61 -3.34 4.47 -21.47
N MET A 62 -2.19 5.10 -21.78
CA MET A 62 -0.89 4.43 -21.70
C MET A 62 -0.57 3.96 -20.28
N TYR A 63 -0.74 4.81 -19.28
CA TYR A 63 -0.45 4.46 -17.88
C TYR A 63 -1.31 3.31 -17.38
N LEU A 64 -2.63 3.39 -17.63
CA LEU A 64 -3.59 2.39 -17.18
C LEU A 64 -3.49 1.08 -17.97
N SER A 65 -2.89 1.08 -19.16
CA SER A 65 -2.56 -0.16 -19.89
C SER A 65 -1.50 -1.00 -19.18
N LEU A 66 -0.72 -0.40 -18.26
CA LEU A 66 0.26 -1.11 -17.45
C LEU A 66 -0.46 -1.87 -16.33
N VAL A 67 -0.67 -3.17 -16.55
CA VAL A 67 -1.51 -4.03 -15.70
C VAL A 67 -0.96 -4.23 -14.28
N ASN A 68 0.35 -4.05 -14.07
CA ASN A 68 0.96 -4.21 -12.74
C ASN A 68 1.58 -2.90 -12.22
N SER A 69 1.47 -2.73 -10.91
CA SER A 69 1.97 -1.58 -10.14
C SER A 69 3.47 -1.31 -10.32
N GLY A 70 4.27 -2.38 -10.47
CA GLY A 70 5.71 -2.29 -10.70
C GLY A 70 6.05 -1.66 -12.05
N GLY A 71 5.32 -2.03 -13.09
CA GLY A 71 5.42 -1.46 -14.44
C GLY A 71 5.01 0.00 -14.47
N GLN A 72 3.88 0.32 -13.84
CA GLN A 72 3.42 1.70 -13.65
C GLN A 72 4.48 2.58 -12.97
N ARG A 73 5.06 2.12 -11.86
CA ARG A 73 6.10 2.86 -11.14
C ARG A 73 7.39 3.00 -11.94
N SER A 74 7.81 1.93 -12.63
CA SER A 74 9.00 1.95 -13.48
C SER A 74 8.84 2.96 -14.63
N ALA A 75 7.69 2.98 -15.28
CA ALA A 75 7.38 3.94 -16.34
C ALA A 75 7.38 5.38 -15.81
N LEU A 76 6.76 5.62 -14.64
CA LEU A 76 6.73 6.94 -14.01
C LEU A 76 8.15 7.43 -13.67
N ASN A 77 8.98 6.58 -13.07
CA ASN A 77 10.36 6.92 -12.72
C ASN A 77 11.23 7.17 -13.95
N ALA A 78 11.06 6.37 -15.01
CA ALA A 78 11.77 6.57 -16.27
C ALA A 78 11.40 7.90 -16.92
N ALA A 79 10.10 8.22 -16.99
CA ALA A 79 9.63 9.50 -17.51
C ALA A 79 10.12 10.68 -16.65
N ALA A 80 10.10 10.54 -15.32
CA ALA A 80 10.58 11.57 -14.41
C ALA A 80 12.06 11.88 -14.62
N LYS A 81 12.89 10.86 -14.85
CA LYS A 81 14.31 11.02 -15.09
C LYS A 81 14.61 11.87 -16.34
N GLU A 82 13.81 11.72 -17.38
CA GLU A 82 13.99 12.42 -18.66
C GLU A 82 13.31 13.80 -18.68
N ALA A 83 12.19 13.96 -17.99
CA ALA A 83 11.33 15.14 -18.12
C ALA A 83 11.44 16.15 -16.97
N LEU A 84 11.80 15.72 -15.77
CA LEU A 84 11.77 16.57 -14.57
C LEU A 84 13.18 17.00 -14.15
N PRO A 85 13.37 18.20 -13.58
CA PRO A 85 14.61 18.55 -12.89
C PRO A 85 14.82 17.65 -11.67
N GLU A 86 16.09 17.45 -11.27
CA GLU A 86 16.48 16.51 -10.21
C GLU A 86 15.71 16.71 -8.90
N TRP A 87 15.44 17.96 -8.50
CA TRP A 87 14.70 18.25 -7.26
C TRP A 87 13.25 17.73 -7.28
N GLN A 88 12.59 17.73 -8.45
CA GLN A 88 11.24 17.15 -8.61
C GLN A 88 11.30 15.62 -8.65
N GLN A 89 12.34 15.05 -9.27
CA GLN A 89 12.58 13.60 -9.26
C GLN A 89 12.73 13.09 -7.81
N LEU A 90 13.51 13.81 -6.99
CA LEU A 90 13.70 13.50 -5.58
C LEU A 90 12.39 13.58 -4.78
N LEU A 91 11.58 14.62 -5.00
CA LEU A 91 10.27 14.72 -4.36
C LEU A 91 9.35 13.55 -4.74
N LEU A 92 9.28 13.20 -6.02
CA LEU A 92 8.48 12.05 -6.48
C LEU A 92 8.94 10.74 -5.83
N GLN A 93 10.26 10.51 -5.78
CA GLN A 93 10.83 9.33 -5.13
C GLN A 93 10.52 9.30 -3.63
N THR A 94 10.63 10.43 -2.95
CA THR A 94 10.32 10.56 -1.52
C THR A 94 8.85 10.28 -1.26
N ILE A 95 7.93 10.90 -2.00
CA ILE A 95 6.49 10.69 -1.86
C ILE A 95 6.14 9.23 -2.11
N GLY A 96 6.66 8.63 -3.18
CA GLY A 96 6.45 7.21 -3.46
C GLY A 96 7.00 6.29 -2.36
N SER A 97 8.09 6.70 -1.68
CA SER A 97 8.58 5.95 -0.54
C SER A 97 7.73 6.11 0.71
N VAL A 98 7.11 7.27 0.93
CA VAL A 98 6.20 7.51 2.06
C VAL A 98 4.89 6.76 1.86
N ALA A 99 4.34 6.76 0.65
CA ALA A 99 3.09 6.12 0.30
C ALA A 99 3.17 4.57 0.21
N GLU A 100 4.37 3.98 0.20
CA GLU A 100 4.57 2.54 -0.04
C GLU A 100 3.86 1.64 0.99
N THR A 101 3.90 2.03 2.27
CA THR A 101 3.24 1.28 3.34
C THR A 101 1.73 1.24 3.12
N SER A 102 1.10 2.41 2.87
CA SER A 102 -0.34 2.49 2.55
C SER A 102 -0.69 1.69 1.30
N ARG A 103 0.17 1.70 0.28
CA ARG A 103 -0.02 0.89 -0.94
C ARG A 103 -0.04 -0.60 -0.62
N THR A 104 0.90 -1.03 0.22
CA THR A 104 1.02 -2.42 0.64
C THR A 104 -0.20 -2.85 1.44
N GLU A 105 -0.68 -2.04 2.36
CA GLU A 105 -1.91 -2.29 3.13
C GLU A 105 -3.14 -2.37 2.24
N ARG A 106 -3.32 -1.41 1.32
CA ARG A 106 -4.40 -1.48 0.30
C ARG A 106 -4.35 -2.80 -0.47
N ASN A 107 -3.15 -3.26 -0.87
CA ASN A 107 -3.01 -4.52 -1.58
C ASN A 107 -3.43 -5.71 -0.70
N GLN A 108 -3.15 -5.67 0.61
CA GLN A 108 -3.66 -6.70 1.52
C GLN A 108 -5.19 -6.71 1.52
N PHE A 109 -5.83 -5.54 1.66
CA PHE A 109 -7.30 -5.45 1.65
C PHE A 109 -7.92 -5.92 0.34
N ALA A 110 -7.32 -5.58 -0.80
CA ALA A 110 -7.87 -5.91 -2.11
C ALA A 110 -7.68 -7.39 -2.50
N HIS A 111 -6.62 -8.05 -2.02
CA HIS A 111 -6.18 -9.34 -2.57
C HIS A 111 -6.12 -10.48 -1.55
N ARG A 112 -6.32 -10.23 -0.25
CA ARG A 112 -6.37 -11.27 0.77
C ARG A 112 -7.78 -11.80 1.02
N VAL A 113 -7.83 -12.96 1.66
CA VAL A 113 -9.09 -13.57 2.10
C VAL A 113 -9.43 -13.04 3.48
N TRP A 114 -10.66 -12.54 3.61
CA TRP A 114 -11.23 -12.02 4.85
C TRP A 114 -11.66 -13.16 5.77
N GLY A 115 -11.30 -13.04 7.04
CA GLY A 115 -11.65 -14.00 8.08
C GLY A 115 -12.04 -13.37 9.39
N HIS A 116 -12.54 -14.20 10.29
CA HIS A 116 -12.98 -13.84 11.63
C HIS A 116 -12.61 -14.96 12.59
N SER A 117 -12.37 -14.58 13.85
CA SER A 117 -12.19 -15.49 14.98
C SER A 117 -13.18 -15.14 16.09
N SER A 118 -13.84 -16.13 16.66
CA SER A 118 -14.79 -15.93 17.78
C SER A 118 -14.13 -15.35 19.02
N GLU A 119 -12.82 -15.55 19.15
CA GLU A 119 -11.97 -15.08 20.25
C GLU A 119 -11.56 -13.62 20.06
N LEU A 120 -11.67 -13.10 18.82
CA LEU A 120 -11.35 -11.73 18.45
C LEU A 120 -12.56 -11.06 17.78
N PRO A 121 -13.67 -10.83 18.51
CA PRO A 121 -14.91 -10.30 17.95
C PRO A 121 -14.81 -8.86 17.45
N ASP A 122 -13.80 -8.11 17.90
CA ASP A 122 -13.50 -6.73 17.54
C ASP A 122 -12.52 -6.60 16.36
N ALA A 123 -12.06 -7.73 15.79
CA ALA A 123 -11.06 -7.74 14.74
C ALA A 123 -11.57 -8.36 13.42
N ILE A 124 -10.89 -8.03 12.33
CA ILE A 124 -10.98 -8.75 11.05
C ILE A 124 -9.63 -9.37 10.71
N LEU A 125 -9.67 -10.59 10.17
CA LEU A 125 -8.49 -11.34 9.80
C LEU A 125 -8.23 -11.25 8.31
N LEU A 126 -6.95 -11.22 7.92
CA LEU A 126 -6.51 -11.30 6.53
C LEU A 126 -5.47 -12.38 6.34
N THR A 127 -5.71 -13.29 5.40
CA THR A 127 -4.76 -14.34 5.04
C THR A 127 -4.51 -14.41 3.54
N HIS A 128 -3.36 -14.95 3.15
CA HIS A 128 -3.04 -15.15 1.74
C HIS A 128 -3.96 -16.24 1.15
N PRO A 129 -4.49 -16.09 -0.08
CA PRO A 129 -5.37 -17.10 -0.68
C PRO A 129 -4.78 -18.52 -0.71
N LYS A 130 -3.46 -18.63 -0.89
CA LYS A 130 -2.71 -19.91 -0.81
C LYS A 130 -2.92 -20.64 0.51
N THR A 131 -3.06 -19.94 1.64
CA THR A 131 -3.31 -20.56 2.95
C THR A 131 -4.63 -21.34 2.92
N ILE A 132 -5.69 -20.75 2.35
CA ILE A 132 -6.99 -21.40 2.19
C ILE A 132 -6.93 -22.55 1.17
N VAL A 133 -6.20 -22.38 0.07
CA VAL A 133 -6.00 -23.44 -0.93
C VAL A 133 -5.30 -24.65 -0.30
N ASN A 134 -4.23 -24.44 0.46
CA ASN A 134 -3.49 -25.52 1.12
C ASN A 134 -4.37 -26.27 2.13
N HIS A 135 -5.13 -25.53 2.94
CA HIS A 135 -6.11 -26.13 3.85
C HIS A 135 -7.17 -26.96 3.10
N ASN A 136 -7.68 -26.46 1.97
CA ASN A 136 -8.63 -27.20 1.14
C ASN A 136 -8.01 -28.43 0.45
N VAL A 137 -6.72 -28.41 0.10
CA VAL A 137 -6.02 -29.58 -0.43
C VAL A 137 -5.91 -30.67 0.63
N SER A 138 -5.64 -30.30 1.88
CA SER A 138 -5.58 -31.27 3.00
C SER A 138 -6.91 -32.04 3.18
N HIS A 139 -8.06 -31.38 2.96
CA HIS A 139 -9.37 -32.03 2.98
C HIS A 139 -9.49 -33.16 1.95
N ARG A 140 -8.88 -33.00 0.77
CA ARG A 140 -9.00 -33.98 -0.33
C ARG A 140 -8.03 -35.14 -0.19
N GLN A 141 -6.94 -34.94 0.53
CA GLN A 141 -5.86 -35.92 0.65
C GLN A 141 -5.98 -36.81 1.90
N ARG A 142 -6.76 -36.38 2.90
CA ARG A 142 -6.96 -37.12 4.17
C ARG A 142 -8.39 -37.62 4.34
N SER A 143 -8.86 -38.45 3.40
CA SER A 143 -10.02 -39.31 3.63
C SER A 143 -9.57 -40.56 4.38
N GLU A 144 -9.87 -40.65 5.67
CA GLU A 144 -9.70 -41.87 6.46
C GLU A 144 -10.97 -42.72 6.31
N ILE A 145 -10.82 -44.02 6.07
CA ILE A 145 -11.94 -44.96 6.11
C ILE A 145 -12.04 -45.48 7.55
N LEU A 146 -13.16 -45.20 8.21
CA LEU A 146 -13.47 -45.73 9.53
C LEU A 146 -13.71 -47.24 9.48
N PRO A 147 -13.60 -47.96 10.62
CA PRO A 147 -13.88 -49.39 10.70
C PRO A 147 -15.28 -49.82 10.21
N ASP A 148 -16.24 -48.90 10.18
CA ASP A 148 -17.61 -49.10 9.69
C ASP A 148 -17.80 -48.77 8.19
N GLY A 149 -16.70 -48.50 7.47
CA GLY A 149 -16.70 -48.19 6.04
C GLY A 149 -17.02 -46.74 5.69
N ARG A 150 -17.31 -45.87 6.66
CA ARG A 150 -17.54 -44.43 6.40
C ARG A 150 -16.21 -43.70 6.19
N GLY A 151 -16.18 -42.81 5.20
CA GLY A 151 -15.07 -41.87 5.01
C GLY A 151 -15.20 -40.67 5.96
N VAL A 152 -14.12 -40.34 6.68
CA VAL A 152 -14.00 -39.09 7.45
C VAL A 152 -12.87 -38.26 6.87
N ILE A 153 -13.14 -36.99 6.63
CA ILE A 153 -12.14 -36.02 6.21
C ILE A 153 -11.53 -35.39 7.47
N ARG A 154 -10.21 -35.52 7.63
CA ARG A 154 -9.46 -34.83 8.70
C ARG A 154 -8.49 -33.82 8.09
N PRO A 155 -8.92 -32.57 7.89
CA PRO A 155 -8.04 -31.56 7.33
C PRO A 155 -6.93 -31.20 8.31
N GLU A 156 -5.82 -30.71 7.78
CA GLU A 156 -4.81 -30.06 8.61
C GLU A 156 -5.35 -28.73 9.15
N PRO A 157 -4.93 -28.30 10.35
CA PRO A 157 -5.21 -26.95 10.83
C PRO A 157 -4.80 -25.89 9.79
N ILE A 158 -5.50 -24.76 9.78
CA ILE A 158 -5.08 -23.62 8.98
C ILE A 158 -3.75 -23.10 9.58
N ASP A 159 -2.74 -22.90 8.73
CA ASP A 159 -1.50 -22.23 9.15
C ASP A 159 -1.80 -20.76 9.47
N ASP A 160 -1.64 -20.39 10.74
CA ASP A 160 -2.05 -19.12 11.31
C ASP A 160 -0.93 -18.09 11.43
N LYS A 161 0.32 -18.49 11.12
CA LYS A 161 1.52 -17.66 11.29
C LYS A 161 1.52 -16.39 10.44
N ASP A 162 0.84 -16.43 9.29
CA ASP A 162 0.75 -15.33 8.34
C ASP A 162 -0.64 -14.68 8.30
N ILE A 163 -1.53 -15.04 9.24
CA ILE A 163 -2.84 -14.40 9.39
C ILE A 163 -2.65 -13.09 10.15
N LEU A 164 -3.00 -11.99 9.47
CA LEU A 164 -2.93 -10.64 10.03
C LEU A 164 -4.24 -10.32 10.76
N VAL A 165 -4.13 -9.66 11.92
CA VAL A 165 -5.26 -9.22 12.75
C VAL A 165 -5.37 -7.70 12.65
N TYR A 166 -6.46 -7.20 12.04
CA TYR A 166 -6.75 -5.77 11.96
C TYR A 166 -7.84 -5.39 12.95
N ARG A 167 -7.54 -4.40 13.78
CA ARG A 167 -8.50 -3.74 14.69
C ARG A 167 -8.75 -2.31 14.25
N GLN A 168 -9.67 -1.63 14.94
CA GLN A 168 -10.03 -0.24 14.64
C GLN A 168 -8.81 0.67 14.48
N GLY A 169 -7.84 0.60 15.41
CA GLY A 169 -6.63 1.43 15.32
C GLY A 169 -5.76 1.16 14.09
N ASP A 170 -5.73 -0.09 13.58
CA ASP A 170 -5.03 -0.42 12.34
C ASP A 170 -5.78 0.13 11.12
N ILE A 171 -7.12 0.05 11.14
CA ILE A 171 -7.97 0.58 10.06
C ILE A 171 -7.88 2.10 10.01
N ASP A 172 -7.96 2.79 11.15
CA ASP A 172 -7.82 4.24 11.25
C ASP A 172 -6.46 4.70 10.71
N ALA A 173 -5.39 3.98 11.08
CA ALA A 173 -4.05 4.26 10.58
C ALA A 173 -3.93 4.04 9.06
N ALA A 174 -4.58 3.00 8.53
CA ALA A 174 -4.59 2.72 7.09
C ALA A 174 -5.39 3.79 6.31
N VAL A 175 -6.50 4.28 6.85
CA VAL A 175 -7.27 5.41 6.29
C VAL A 175 -6.38 6.64 6.25
N ALA A 176 -5.81 7.04 7.39
CA ALA A 176 -4.95 8.22 7.48
C ALA A 176 -3.75 8.13 6.52
N GLY A 177 -3.14 6.94 6.41
CA GLY A 177 -2.05 6.71 5.47
C GLY A 177 -2.45 6.83 4.00
N ALA A 178 -3.67 6.40 3.63
CA ALA A 178 -4.19 6.54 2.27
C ALA A 178 -4.57 7.98 1.93
N GLU A 179 -5.18 8.71 2.86
CA GLU A 179 -5.52 10.13 2.69
C GLU A 179 -4.25 10.97 2.55
N HIS A 180 -3.26 10.71 3.40
CA HIS A 180 -1.96 11.36 3.33
C HIS A 180 -1.27 11.10 1.99
N ALA A 181 -1.25 9.84 1.52
CA ALA A 181 -0.70 9.51 0.21
C ALA A 181 -1.40 10.27 -0.93
N GLN A 182 -2.73 10.38 -0.88
CA GLN A 182 -3.50 11.13 -1.88
C GLN A 182 -3.14 12.61 -1.87
N GLU A 183 -3.07 13.24 -0.69
CA GLU A 183 -2.68 14.64 -0.56
C GLU A 183 -1.28 14.89 -1.16
N LEU A 184 -0.31 14.05 -0.82
CA LEU A 184 1.06 14.18 -1.32
C LEU A 184 1.12 14.11 -2.86
N TYR A 185 0.43 13.14 -3.48
CA TYR A 185 0.43 13.03 -4.94
C TYR A 185 -0.29 14.18 -5.63
N ARG A 186 -1.38 14.70 -5.05
CA ARG A 186 -2.07 15.89 -5.58
C ARG A 186 -1.21 17.15 -5.49
N LEU A 187 -0.55 17.36 -4.36
CA LEU A 187 0.38 18.48 -4.20
C LEU A 187 1.54 18.37 -5.19
N PHE A 188 2.08 17.16 -5.39
CA PHE A 188 3.12 16.95 -6.38
C PHE A 188 2.65 17.20 -7.81
N TYR A 189 1.45 16.74 -8.17
CA TYR A 189 0.85 17.07 -9.46
C TYR A 189 0.76 18.60 -9.67
N ALA A 190 0.32 19.34 -8.64
CA ALA A 190 0.28 20.81 -8.70
C ALA A 190 1.68 21.45 -8.87
N VAL A 191 2.73 20.88 -8.25
CA VAL A 191 4.13 21.27 -8.47
C VAL A 191 4.53 21.06 -9.93
N VAL A 192 4.24 19.90 -10.51
CA VAL A 192 4.56 19.58 -11.91
C VAL A 192 3.77 20.47 -12.89
N CYS A 193 2.57 20.90 -12.51
CA CYS A 193 1.78 21.87 -13.28
C CYS A 193 2.28 23.32 -13.18
N GLY A 194 3.20 23.62 -12.26
CA GLY A 194 3.73 24.98 -12.06
C GLY A 194 2.75 25.89 -11.31
N SER A 195 1.94 25.35 -10.40
CA SER A 195 0.89 26.07 -9.66
C SER A 195 1.41 27.03 -8.56
N GLY A 196 2.63 27.56 -8.73
CA GLY A 196 3.32 28.41 -7.76
C GLY A 196 4.03 27.63 -6.64
N GLU A 197 4.50 28.35 -5.62
CA GLU A 197 5.33 27.78 -4.55
C GLU A 197 4.53 27.09 -3.43
N GLY A 198 3.23 27.36 -3.31
CA GLY A 198 2.38 26.85 -2.24
C GLY A 198 2.42 25.31 -2.10
N PRO A 199 2.18 24.54 -3.18
CA PRO A 199 2.22 23.07 -3.11
C PRO A 199 3.59 22.52 -2.70
N LYS A 200 4.68 23.11 -3.21
CA LYS A 200 6.06 22.74 -2.83
C LYS A 200 6.28 23.01 -1.34
N ALA A 201 5.87 24.17 -0.84
CA ALA A 201 6.02 24.53 0.56
C ALA A 201 5.25 23.58 1.49
N GLN A 202 4.03 23.17 1.10
CA GLN A 202 3.23 22.20 1.85
C GLN A 202 3.90 20.82 1.90
N LEU A 203 4.41 20.33 0.76
CA LEU A 203 5.18 19.07 0.72
C LEU A 203 6.42 19.09 1.61
N LEU A 204 7.12 20.23 1.67
CA LEU A 204 8.33 20.37 2.49
C LEU A 204 8.03 20.62 3.98
N ALA A 205 6.83 21.09 4.31
CA ALA A 205 6.36 21.25 5.68
C ALA A 205 5.91 19.92 6.30
N ASP A 206 5.58 18.92 5.48
CA ASP A 206 5.22 17.60 5.96
C ASP A 206 6.42 16.92 6.66
N PRO A 207 6.29 16.53 7.94
CA PRO A 207 7.42 16.00 8.72
C PRO A 207 7.92 14.64 8.23
N ILE A 208 7.02 13.79 7.69
CA ILE A 208 7.37 12.46 7.21
C ILE A 208 8.10 12.59 5.87
N VAL A 209 7.59 13.42 4.96
CA VAL A 209 8.26 13.76 3.70
C VAL A 209 9.61 14.39 3.98
N ARG A 210 9.68 15.36 4.91
CA ARG A 210 10.93 16.05 5.24
C ARG A 210 12.00 15.08 5.73
N LYS A 211 11.66 14.23 6.70
CA LYS A 211 12.57 13.21 7.23
C LYS A 211 13.05 12.28 6.11
N ARG A 212 12.13 11.81 5.28
CA ARG A 212 12.45 10.86 4.20
C ARG A 212 13.27 11.51 3.08
N LEU A 213 13.03 12.79 2.81
CA LEU A 213 13.78 13.57 1.84
C LEU A 213 15.23 13.77 2.28
N ASP A 214 15.46 14.09 3.56
CA ASP A 214 16.82 14.22 4.12
C ASP A 214 17.58 12.88 4.08
N GLU A 215 16.87 11.74 4.14
CA GLU A 215 17.48 10.41 4.00
C GLU A 215 17.89 10.10 2.56
N ILE A 216 17.01 10.35 1.59
CA ILE A 216 17.20 10.01 0.17
C ILE A 216 18.13 11.02 -0.53
N GLY A 217 17.97 12.31 -0.23
CA GLY A 217 18.64 13.42 -0.91
C GLY A 217 20.08 13.69 -0.50
N LYS A 218 20.72 12.81 0.30
CA LYS A 218 22.10 13.00 0.79
C LYS A 218 23.11 13.24 -0.33
N ASN A 219 22.92 12.56 -1.45
CA ASN A 219 23.81 12.58 -2.61
C ASN A 219 23.26 13.42 -3.77
N ALA A 220 22.19 14.19 -3.55
CA ALA A 220 21.64 15.08 -4.56
C ALA A 220 22.63 16.19 -4.95
N SER A 221 22.44 16.80 -6.10
CA SER A 221 23.19 18.00 -6.47
C SER A 221 22.99 19.14 -5.47
N GLU A 222 23.97 20.06 -5.40
CA GLU A 222 23.88 21.22 -4.52
C GLU A 222 22.70 22.14 -4.90
N GLU A 223 22.36 22.22 -6.19
CA GLU A 223 21.17 22.95 -6.65
C GLU A 223 19.89 22.32 -6.10
N ALA A 224 19.73 21.00 -6.23
CA ALA A 224 18.56 20.30 -5.71
C ALA A 224 18.47 20.42 -4.18
N LYS A 225 19.60 20.32 -3.46
CA LYS A 225 19.64 20.52 -2.01
C LYS A 225 19.24 21.94 -1.62
N ALA A 226 19.69 22.97 -2.35
CA ALA A 226 19.33 24.36 -2.08
C ALA A 226 17.82 24.59 -2.27
N ILE A 227 17.24 24.09 -3.38
CA ILE A 227 15.80 24.23 -3.67
C ILE A 227 14.95 23.52 -2.63
N LEU A 228 15.37 22.32 -2.21
CA LEU A 228 14.64 21.48 -1.26
C LEU A 228 14.99 21.81 0.20
N GLY A 229 15.94 22.69 0.44
CA GLY A 229 16.46 23.02 1.77
C GLY A 229 17.07 21.83 2.52
N ILE A 230 17.63 20.83 1.83
CA ILE A 230 18.22 19.63 2.45
C ILE A 230 19.52 20.06 3.16
N LYS A 231 19.66 19.73 4.45
CA LYS A 231 20.85 20.09 5.22
C LYS A 231 22.07 19.29 4.74
N ALA A 232 23.15 19.96 4.39
CA ALA A 232 24.44 19.31 4.16
C ALA A 232 24.90 18.62 5.44
N LYS A 233 25.50 17.41 5.33
CA LYS A 233 26.17 16.78 6.46
C LYS A 233 27.27 17.73 6.94
N GLU A 234 27.20 18.19 8.19
CA GLU A 234 28.37 18.70 8.88
C GLU A 234 29.43 17.61 8.84
N LYS A 235 30.53 17.86 8.11
CA LYS A 235 31.72 17.01 8.24
C LYS A 235 32.16 17.14 9.70
N LEU A 236 31.98 16.08 10.48
CA LEU A 236 32.64 15.93 11.76
C LEU A 236 34.13 16.22 11.53
N LYS A 237 34.60 17.37 12.04
CA LYS A 237 36.01 17.67 12.12
C LYS A 237 36.59 16.65 13.11
N HIS A 238 37.31 15.67 12.60
CA HIS A 238 38.26 14.88 13.38
C HIS A 238 39.57 15.65 13.47
#